data_AF-A0A6I3KMN5-F1
#
_entry.id   AF-A0A6I3KMN5-F1
#
_cell.length_a   1.000
_cell.length_b   1.000
_cell.length_c   1.000
_cell.angle_alpha   90.00
_cell.angle_beta   90.00
_cell.angle_gamma   90.00
#
_symmetry.space_group_name_H-M   'P 1'
#
loop_
_entity.id
_entity.type
_entity.pdbx_description
1 polymer ?
#
loop_
_entity_poly.entity_id
_entity_poly.type
_entity_poly.pdbx_seq_one_letter_code
_entity_poly.pdbx_strand_id
1 'polypeptide(L)'
;MIKLSCAAALAVTVVFAGFAGTAEAACFKKTASGTAGSIDGAKFQVKEAILQSFDWSVWAAFMATGSTPGYRVTSNGYKCSPGGLGYNCRGTSTICKTG
;
A
#
# COMPACT_ATOMS: atom_id res chain seq x y z
N MET A 1 -31.67 25.14 38.59
CA MET A 1 -31.27 24.40 37.37
C MET A 1 -29.90 23.78 37.61
N ILE A 2 -29.87 22.51 38.02
CA ILE A 2 -28.66 21.76 38.34
C ILE A 2 -28.16 21.13 37.03
N LYS A 3 -27.02 21.61 36.51
CA LYS A 3 -26.32 20.99 35.38
C LYS A 3 -25.34 19.96 35.92
N LEU A 4 -25.84 18.75 36.10
CA LEU A 4 -25.01 17.57 36.32
C LEU A 4 -24.71 16.96 34.95
N SER A 5 -23.44 16.89 34.56
CA SER A 5 -22.95 15.91 33.59
C SER A 5 -21.45 15.73 33.79
N CYS A 6 -21.13 14.96 34.84
CA CYS A 6 -19.95 14.11 34.86
C CYS A 6 -20.25 12.87 34.03
N ALA A 7 -19.45 12.60 33.00
CA ALA A 7 -19.24 11.26 32.44
C ALA A 7 -17.96 11.34 31.61
N ALA A 8 -16.80 11.02 32.20
CA ALA A 8 -16.24 9.66 32.26
C ALA A 8 -15.39 9.36 31.03
N ALA A 9 -14.10 9.13 31.30
CA ALA A 9 -13.05 8.82 30.36
C ALA A 9 -13.36 7.59 29.49
N LEU A 10 -13.00 7.69 28.21
CA LEU A 10 -12.76 6.53 27.35
C LEU A 10 -11.34 6.65 26.80
N ALA A 11 -10.37 6.22 27.60
CA ALA A 11 -9.06 5.84 27.09
C ALA A 11 -9.26 4.56 26.27
N VAL A 12 -9.26 4.69 24.94
CA VAL A 12 -9.26 3.54 24.03
C VAL A 12 -7.84 3.01 23.98
N THR A 13 -7.51 2.06 24.85
CA THR A 13 -6.34 1.20 24.69
C THR A 13 -6.61 0.24 23.54
N VAL A 14 -6.11 0.58 22.35
CA VAL A 14 -6.07 -0.36 21.23
C VAL A 14 -5.03 -1.43 21.55
N VAL A 15 -5.48 -2.56 22.10
CA VAL A 15 -4.67 -3.78 22.18
C VAL A 15 -4.59 -4.36 20.78
N PHE A 16 -3.48 -4.11 20.09
CA PHE A 16 -3.11 -4.88 18.90
C PHE A 16 -2.70 -6.29 19.36
N ALA A 17 -3.66 -7.19 19.49
CA ALA A 17 -3.39 -8.63 19.50
C ALA A 17 -3.02 -9.05 18.06
N GLY A 18 -1.79 -8.72 17.67
CA GLY A 18 -1.21 -9.15 16.41
C GLY A 18 -0.95 -10.65 16.46
N PHE A 19 -1.66 -11.39 15.60
CA PHE A 19 -1.40 -12.78 15.24
C PHE A 19 0.12 -13.04 15.13
N ALA A 20 0.64 -13.92 15.99
CA ALA A 20 1.95 -14.54 15.77
C ALA A 20 1.80 -15.57 14.63
N GLY A 21 1.68 -15.07 13.40
CA GLY A 21 1.89 -15.88 12.22
C GLY A 21 3.36 -16.23 12.14
N THR A 22 3.67 -17.52 12.05
CA THR A 22 5.01 -18.06 11.82
C THR A 22 5.65 -17.32 10.64
N ALA A 23 6.71 -16.58 10.94
CA ALA A 23 7.50 -15.81 9.99
C ALA A 23 8.33 -16.76 9.12
N GLU A 24 7.69 -17.42 8.17
CA GLU A 24 8.36 -17.83 6.94
C GLU A 24 8.32 -16.64 5.99
N ALA A 25 9.40 -16.38 5.27
CA ALA A 25 9.53 -15.24 4.36
C ALA A 25 8.56 -15.40 3.16
N ALA A 26 7.26 -15.23 3.39
CA ALA A 26 6.21 -15.41 2.41
C ALA A 26 6.19 -14.19 1.49
N CYS A 27 7.02 -14.25 0.45
CA CYS A 27 6.86 -13.36 -0.67
C CYS A 27 5.46 -13.54 -1.26
N PHE A 28 4.72 -12.45 -1.45
CA PHE A 28 3.40 -12.48 -2.08
C PHE A 28 3.39 -11.62 -3.35
N LYS A 29 2.46 -11.91 -4.25
CA LYS A 29 2.29 -11.14 -5.48
C LYS A 29 1.04 -10.28 -5.40
N LYS A 30 1.15 -9.05 -5.87
CA LYS A 30 0.01 -8.13 -6.04
C LYS A 30 0.00 -7.61 -7.45
N THR A 31 -1.19 -7.52 -8.03
CA THR A 31 -1.43 -6.98 -9.36
C THR A 31 -2.36 -5.79 -9.24
N ALA A 32 -2.05 -4.71 -9.95
CA ALA A 32 -2.92 -3.55 -10.05
C ALA A 32 -2.89 -2.98 -11.47
N SER A 33 -3.79 -2.02 -11.70
CA SER A 33 -3.82 -1.20 -12.90
C SER A 33 -3.71 0.28 -12.53
N GLY A 34 -3.10 1.07 -13.40
CA GLY A 34 -2.94 2.50 -13.26
C GLY A 34 -3.18 3.20 -14.59
N THR A 35 -3.70 4.44 -14.54
CA THR A 35 -3.95 5.25 -15.73
C THR A 35 -3.36 6.64 -15.54
N ALA A 36 -2.65 7.14 -16.55
CA ALA A 36 -2.14 8.50 -16.58
C ALA A 36 -1.90 8.99 -18.01
N GLY A 37 -1.67 10.29 -18.17
CA GLY A 37 -1.33 10.90 -19.47
C GLY A 37 0.00 10.41 -20.07
N SER A 38 0.86 9.78 -19.28
CA SER A 38 2.13 9.19 -19.72
C SER A 38 2.27 7.74 -19.24
N ILE A 39 3.10 6.96 -19.94
CA ILE A 39 3.40 5.56 -19.58
C ILE A 39 4.02 5.50 -18.17
N ASP A 40 4.96 6.38 -17.85
CA ASP A 40 5.62 6.39 -16.55
C ASP A 40 4.66 6.76 -15.42
N GLY A 41 3.75 7.72 -15.65
CA GLY A 41 2.68 8.03 -14.70
C GLY A 41 1.75 6.83 -14.47
N ALA A 42 1.39 6.11 -15.53
CA ALA A 42 0.52 4.96 -15.42
C ALA A 42 1.19 3.80 -14.67
N LYS A 43 2.50 3.59 -14.87
CA LYS A 43 3.29 2.62 -14.08
C LYS A 43 3.45 3.05 -12.63
N PHE A 44 3.62 4.35 -12.36
CA PHE A 44 3.64 4.89 -11.00
C PHE A 44 2.31 4.58 -10.28
N GLN A 45 1.16 4.87 -10.91
CA GLN A 45 -0.16 4.54 -10.35
C GLN A 45 -0.33 3.04 -10.07
N VAL A 46 0.22 2.16 -10.91
CA VAL A 46 0.21 0.71 -10.63
C VAL A 46 0.99 0.39 -9.35
N LYS A 47 2.21 0.94 -9.20
CA LYS A 47 3.04 0.70 -8.01
C LYS A 47 2.39 1.29 -6.76
N GLU A 48 1.89 2.52 -6.87
CA GLU A 48 1.12 3.18 -5.83
C GLU A 48 -0.06 2.31 -5.35
N ALA A 49 -0.93 1.88 -6.26
CA ALA A 49 -2.09 1.05 -5.95
C ALA A 49 -1.70 -0.30 -5.31
N ILE A 50 -0.60 -0.91 -5.77
CA ILE A 50 -0.06 -2.12 -5.15
C ILE A 50 0.32 -1.83 -3.69
N LEU A 51 1.15 -0.82 -3.43
CA LEU A 51 1.63 -0.51 -2.09
C LEU A 51 0.48 -0.14 -1.15
N GLN A 52 -0.45 0.69 -1.62
CA GLN A 52 -1.65 1.09 -0.88
C GLN A 52 -2.51 -0.12 -0.48
N SER A 53 -2.53 -1.17 -1.30
CA SER A 53 -3.37 -2.36 -1.06
C SER A 53 -2.86 -3.31 0.03
N PHE A 54 -1.61 -3.19 0.49
CA PHE A 54 -1.07 -4.09 1.50
C PHE A 54 -0.46 -3.41 2.72
N ASP A 55 0.09 -2.19 2.59
CA ASP A 55 0.66 -1.48 3.73
C ASP A 55 0.67 0.04 3.50
N TRP A 56 -0.15 0.76 4.28
CA TRP A 56 -0.26 2.22 4.23
C TRP A 56 1.01 2.96 4.65
N SER A 57 1.81 2.38 5.55
CA SER A 57 3.08 2.97 5.97
C SER A 57 4.12 2.85 4.86
N VAL A 58 4.17 1.70 4.17
CA VAL A 58 5.04 1.51 3.00
C VAL A 58 4.61 2.40 1.84
N TRP A 59 3.30 2.52 1.59
CA TRP A 59 2.77 3.47 0.60
C TRP A 59 3.19 4.91 0.91
N ALA A 60 3.01 5.36 2.16
CA ALA A 60 3.40 6.71 2.56
C ALA A 60 4.91 6.94 2.41
N ALA A 61 5.74 5.98 2.80
CA ALA A 61 7.20 6.05 2.62
C ALA A 61 7.60 6.12 1.14
N PHE A 62 6.91 5.37 0.27
CA PHE A 62 7.11 5.44 -1.17
C PHE A 62 6.72 6.80 -1.74
N MET A 63 5.59 7.38 -1.32
CA MET A 63 5.18 8.72 -1.76
C MET A 63 6.17 9.81 -1.28
N ALA A 64 6.75 9.64 -0.10
CA ALA A 64 7.69 10.62 0.46
C ALA A 64 9.11 10.50 -0.11
N THR A 65 9.60 9.28 -0.36
CA THR A 65 11.03 9.02 -0.65
C THR A 65 11.29 8.07 -1.81
N GLY A 66 10.26 7.44 -2.37
CA GLY A 66 10.38 6.41 -3.41
C GLY A 66 10.83 5.04 -2.89
N SER A 67 11.06 4.89 -1.59
CA SER A 67 11.56 3.65 -0.96
C SER A 67 10.43 2.78 -0.38
N THR A 68 10.72 1.50 -0.13
CA THR A 68 9.80 0.53 0.47
C THR A 68 10.45 -0.11 1.71
N PRO A 69 10.56 0.62 2.84
CA PRO A 69 11.32 0.15 4.00
C PRO A 69 10.74 -1.17 4.55
N GLY A 70 11.62 -2.11 4.90
CA GLY A 70 11.23 -3.44 5.38
C GLY A 70 10.70 -4.38 4.29
N TYR A 71 10.64 -3.95 3.03
CA TYR A 71 10.13 -4.76 1.91
C TYR A 71 10.98 -4.61 0.64
N ARG A 72 11.29 -5.75 0.02
CA ARG A 72 11.77 -5.79 -1.36
C ARG A 72 10.56 -5.90 -2.27
N VAL A 73 10.32 -4.86 -3.06
CA VAL A 73 9.22 -4.83 -4.04
C VAL A 73 9.82 -4.86 -5.44
N THR A 74 9.69 -6.00 -6.13
CA THR A 74 10.14 -6.17 -7.51
C THR A 74 8.95 -6.15 -8.45
N SER A 75 9.00 -5.33 -9.51
CA SER A 75 7.96 -5.31 -10.54
C SER A 75 8.33 -6.28 -11.67
N ASN A 76 7.50 -7.28 -11.93
CA ASN A 76 7.75 -8.32 -12.94
C ASN A 76 7.32 -7.88 -14.36
N GLY A 77 7.55 -6.60 -14.70
CA GLY A 77 7.14 -5.99 -15.96
C GLY A 77 5.74 -5.39 -15.94
N TYR A 78 5.51 -4.46 -16.88
CA TYR A 78 4.26 -3.75 -17.05
C TYR A 78 3.73 -3.99 -18.47
N LYS A 79 2.41 -4.21 -18.59
CA LYS A 79 1.69 -4.21 -19.86
C LYS A 79 0.91 -2.91 -19.96
N CYS A 80 1.30 -2.04 -20.87
CA CYS A 80 0.67 -0.75 -21.08
C CYS A 80 0.03 -0.69 -22.46
N SER A 81 -1.17 -0.14 -22.52
CA SER A 81 -1.89 0.13 -23.76
C SER A 81 -2.40 1.57 -23.75
N PRO A 82 -2.46 2.24 -24.91
CA PRO A 82 -3.17 3.50 -25.03
C PRO A 82 -4.66 3.32 -24.68
N GLY A 83 -5.27 4.33 -24.06
CA GLY A 83 -6.65 4.34 -23.58
C GLY A 83 -7.20 5.77 -23.43
N GLY A 84 -8.46 5.90 -23.01
CA GLY A 84 -9.21 7.16 -23.09
C GLY A 84 -8.57 8.39 -22.42
N LEU A 85 -7.87 8.23 -21.29
CA LEU A 85 -7.20 9.32 -20.56
C LEU A 85 -5.66 9.31 -20.71
N GLY A 86 -5.13 8.60 -21.72
CA GLY A 86 -3.69 8.45 -21.94
C GLY A 86 -3.29 6.98 -22.06
N TYR A 87 -2.55 6.47 -21.08
CA TYR A 87 -2.11 5.08 -21.02
C TYR A 87 -2.73 4.36 -19.83
N ASN A 88 -3.20 3.14 -20.06
CA ASN A 88 -3.57 2.21 -19.00
C ASN A 88 -2.48 1.14 -18.90
N CYS A 89 -1.86 1.02 -17.73
CA CYS A 89 -0.87 0.01 -17.45
C CYS A 89 -1.42 -0.99 -16.43
N ARG A 90 -1.08 -2.27 -16.62
CA ARG A 90 -1.22 -3.33 -15.61
C ARG A 90 0.15 -3.86 -15.26
N GLY A 91 0.38 -4.10 -13.99
CA GLY A 91 1.64 -4.66 -13.52
C GLY A 91 1.45 -5.54 -12.30
N THR A 92 2.37 -6.47 -12.13
CA THR A 92 2.43 -7.36 -10.97
C THR A 92 3.75 -7.14 -10.27
N SER A 93 3.70 -6.93 -8.95
CA SER A 93 4.90 -6.88 -8.13
C SER A 93 4.95 -8.08 -7.19
N THR A 94 6.15 -8.67 -7.05
CA THR A 94 6.46 -9.59 -5.97
C THR A 94 6.97 -8.76 -4.80
N ILE A 95 6.38 -8.98 -3.63
CA ILE A 95 6.67 -8.25 -2.40
C ILE A 95 7.18 -9.27 -1.38
N CYS A 96 8.41 -9.08 -0.94
CA CYS A 96 9.05 -9.92 0.08
C CYS A 96 9.40 -9.04 1.28
N LYS A 97 9.11 -9.51 2.49
CA LYS A 97 9.61 -8.84 3.70
C LYS A 97 11.13 -8.97 3.75
N THR A 98 11.82 -7.87 3.95
CA THR A 98 13.27 -7.86 4.17
C THR A 98 13.46 -8.03 5.67
N GLY A 99 13.97 -9.20 6.07
CA GLY A 99 14.24 -9.52 7.47
C GLY A 99 15.31 -8.62 8.08
#